data_AF-H0SZ81-F1
#
_entry.id   AF-H0SZ81-F1
#
_cell.length_a   1.000
_cell.length_b   1.000
_cell.length_c   1.000
_cell.angle_alpha   90.00
_cell.angle_beta   90.00
_cell.angle_gamma   90.00
#
_symmetry.space_group_name_H-M   'P 1'
#
loop_
_entity.id
_entity.type
_entity.pdbx_description
1 polymer ?
#
loop_
_entity_poly.entity_id
_entity_poly.type
_entity_poly.pdbx_seq_one_letter_code
_entity_poly.pdbx_strand_id
1 'polypeptide(L)'
;MGAAMIAATATPASARPHHGSGHHAHRSHGGHHTARVHHHRRLVARLSRWERGVARVRVEGVADAQASLMMPGTASGGMAMSGGFGGDSSVVAAARSYVGGGNPTGRRSLWCARFMNMVLERTGHRGTGSDMARSFASYGQRVSGPQVGAIAVMSRRGGGHVGVVSGVDAQGNPIVISGNYGHRVREAAVSRGRVYAYVMPN
;
A
#
# COMPACT_ATOMS: atom_id res chain seq x y z
N MET A 1 35.49 70.86 -10.02
CA MET A 1 34.12 70.56 -10.52
C MET A 1 33.24 70.45 -9.28
N GLY A 2 32.46 71.42 -8.81
CA GLY A 2 31.77 72.53 -9.45
C GLY A 2 30.28 72.19 -9.63
N ALA A 3 29.42 72.56 -8.67
CA ALA A 3 27.95 72.80 -8.74
C ALA A 3 27.34 72.55 -7.34
N ALA A 4 27.08 73.58 -6.52
CA ALA A 4 25.97 74.54 -6.57
C ALA A 4 24.70 74.03 -5.84
N MET A 5 24.47 74.63 -4.67
CA MET A 5 23.18 74.68 -3.96
C MET A 5 22.15 75.47 -4.80
N ILE A 6 20.84 75.27 -4.58
CA ILE A 6 19.83 76.33 -4.29
C ILE A 6 18.37 75.83 -4.43
N ALA A 7 17.60 76.10 -3.37
CA ALA A 7 16.16 76.40 -3.24
C ALA A 7 15.09 75.36 -3.66
N ALA A 8 13.85 75.39 -3.17
CA ALA A 8 13.10 76.40 -2.43
C ALA A 8 12.00 75.76 -1.57
N THR A 9 11.63 76.43 -0.48
CA THR A 9 10.42 76.18 0.33
C THR A 9 9.21 76.93 -0.26
N ALA A 10 8.00 76.35 -0.15
CA ALA A 10 6.73 77.05 0.16
C ALA A 10 5.51 76.14 -0.06
N THR A 11 4.76 75.88 1.01
CA THR A 11 3.29 75.62 1.04
C THR A 11 2.54 76.97 1.11
N PRO A 12 1.19 77.07 1.04
CA PRO A 12 0.12 76.12 0.65
C PRO A 12 -0.83 76.70 -0.42
N ALA A 13 -1.82 75.93 -0.89
CA ALA A 13 -3.03 76.50 -1.47
C ALA A 13 -4.24 75.63 -1.11
N SER A 14 -4.96 76.08 -0.07
CA SER A 14 -6.29 75.61 0.29
C SER A 14 -7.30 76.26 -0.66
N ALA A 15 -8.06 75.45 -1.40
CA ALA A 15 -9.24 75.89 -2.13
C ALA A 15 -10.37 74.86 -1.96
N ARG A 16 -11.32 75.20 -1.08
CA ARG A 16 -12.75 74.87 -1.13
C ARG A 16 -13.47 76.20 -1.42
N PRO A 17 -14.70 76.29 -1.99
CA PRO A 17 -15.82 75.33 -1.93
C PRO A 17 -16.45 75.08 -3.33
N HIS A 18 -17.46 74.23 -3.54
CA HIS A 18 -18.88 74.57 -3.46
C HIS A 18 -19.76 73.31 -3.42
N HIS A 19 -20.85 73.44 -2.67
CA HIS A 19 -21.88 72.44 -2.39
C HIS A 19 -22.92 72.30 -3.52
N GLY A 20 -23.48 71.11 -3.64
CA GLY A 20 -24.71 70.79 -4.37
C GLY A 20 -24.54 69.43 -5.06
N SER A 21 -25.33 68.39 -4.82
CA SER A 21 -26.64 68.26 -4.18
C SER A 21 -26.78 66.79 -3.76
N GLY A 22 -27.21 66.57 -2.51
CA GLY A 22 -27.46 65.23 -2.01
C GLY A 22 -28.83 64.71 -2.45
N HIS A 23 -28.90 63.45 -2.84
CA HIS A 23 -30.12 62.64 -2.73
C HIS A 23 -29.77 61.21 -2.27
N HIS A 24 -30.02 60.99 -0.98
CA HIS A 24 -30.55 59.81 -0.28
C HIS A 24 -30.26 58.37 -0.79
N ALA A 25 -29.47 57.68 0.05
CA ALA A 25 -29.79 56.42 0.74
C ALA A 25 -30.22 55.17 -0.04
N HIS A 26 -29.40 54.10 0.06
CA HIS A 26 -29.81 52.86 0.76
C HIS A 26 -28.62 51.92 1.06
N ARG A 27 -28.43 51.71 2.37
CA ARG A 27 -28.13 50.46 3.10
C ARG A 27 -27.02 49.51 2.61
N SER A 28 -26.00 49.44 3.45
CA SER A 28 -25.16 48.27 3.68
C SER A 28 -25.95 47.11 4.32
N HIS A 29 -25.81 45.91 3.77
CA HIS A 29 -25.98 44.66 4.49
C HIS A 29 -24.84 43.71 4.12
N GLY A 30 -24.19 43.18 5.15
CA GLY A 30 -22.96 42.40 5.09
C GLY A 30 -23.07 41.14 4.24
N GLY A 31 -22.11 40.99 3.31
CA GLY A 31 -21.85 39.74 2.61
C GLY A 31 -21.20 38.74 3.55
N HIS A 32 -21.98 37.74 3.95
CA HIS A 32 -21.55 36.58 4.68
C HIS A 32 -20.56 35.74 3.86
N HIS A 33 -19.56 35.24 4.56
CA HIS A 33 -18.54 34.28 4.13
C HIS A 33 -19.14 33.12 3.31
N THR A 34 -18.65 32.90 2.08
CA THR A 34 -18.48 31.55 1.51
C THR A 34 -17.39 31.56 0.44
N ALA A 35 -16.13 31.51 0.86
CA ALA A 35 -15.06 31.08 -0.03
C ALA A 35 -15.19 29.56 -0.27
N ARG A 36 -16.11 29.15 -1.15
CA ARG A 36 -16.16 27.77 -1.68
C ARG A 36 -15.16 27.65 -2.82
N VAL A 37 -13.89 27.51 -2.46
CA VAL A 37 -12.87 27.04 -3.40
C VAL A 37 -12.95 25.51 -3.43
N HIS A 38 -13.77 24.98 -4.35
CA HIS A 38 -13.72 23.57 -4.72
C HIS A 38 -12.48 23.32 -5.57
N HIS A 39 -11.33 23.10 -4.94
CA HIS A 39 -10.21 22.43 -5.59
C HIS A 39 -10.55 20.95 -5.78
N HIS A 40 -11.32 20.65 -6.83
CA HIS A 40 -11.33 19.31 -7.40
C HIS A 40 -9.97 19.08 -8.05
N ARG A 41 -9.03 18.58 -7.23
CA ARG A 41 -7.80 17.97 -7.71
C ARG A 41 -8.19 16.94 -8.77
N ARG A 42 -7.81 17.22 -10.01
CA ARG A 42 -7.68 16.24 -11.08
C ARG A 42 -6.75 15.12 -10.58
N LEU A 43 -7.34 14.05 -10.06
CA LEU A 43 -6.67 12.79 -9.75
C LEU A 43 -7.26 11.71 -10.65
N VAL A 44 -7.10 11.90 -11.96
CA VAL A 44 -7.29 10.84 -12.93
C VAL A 44 -5.94 10.62 -13.61
N ALA A 45 -5.54 9.35 -13.62
CA ALA A 45 -4.45 8.77 -14.41
C ALA A 45 -3.01 9.19 -14.06
N ARG A 46 -2.51 8.69 -12.94
CA ARG A 46 -1.14 8.14 -12.90
C ARG A 46 -1.18 6.74 -12.30
N LEU A 47 -1.64 5.78 -13.11
CA LEU A 47 -1.21 4.40 -12.94
C LEU A 47 0.31 4.42 -12.87
N SER A 48 0.84 3.88 -11.78
CA SER A 48 2.26 3.90 -11.51
C SER A 48 2.99 3.20 -12.65
N ARG A 49 4.21 3.63 -12.95
CA ARG A 49 5.17 3.10 -13.96
C ARG A 49 5.37 1.56 -13.97
N TRP A 50 4.69 0.84 -13.08
CA TRP A 50 4.80 -0.55 -12.69
C TRP A 50 3.91 -1.52 -13.47
N GLU A 51 2.85 -1.07 -14.15
CA GLU A 51 2.05 -1.96 -15.02
C GLU A 51 2.79 -2.38 -16.30
N ARG A 52 3.87 -1.67 -16.66
CA ARG A 52 4.65 -1.95 -17.88
C ARG A 52 5.66 -3.09 -17.76
N GLY A 53 5.86 -3.66 -16.57
CA GLY A 53 6.82 -4.75 -16.34
C GLY A 53 6.22 -6.16 -16.33
N VAL A 54 4.89 -6.30 -16.39
CA VAL A 54 4.21 -7.60 -16.33
C VAL A 54 3.88 -8.12 -17.72
N ALA A 55 4.92 -8.43 -18.48
CA ALA A 55 4.82 -9.30 -19.64
C ALA A 55 5.91 -10.36 -19.52
N ARG A 56 5.48 -11.62 -19.50
CA ARG A 56 6.29 -12.86 -19.58
C ARG A 56 6.92 -13.32 -18.25
N VAL A 57 6.10 -13.98 -17.43
CA VAL A 57 6.57 -15.18 -16.72
C VAL A 57 5.56 -16.28 -16.99
N ARG A 58 5.81 -17.04 -18.05
CA ARG A 58 5.22 -18.36 -18.27
C ARG A 58 6.06 -19.27 -17.38
N VAL A 59 5.48 -19.77 -16.30
CA VAL A 59 6.14 -20.80 -15.48
C VAL A 59 5.97 -22.11 -16.26
N GLU A 60 6.92 -22.38 -17.16
CA GLU A 60 7.16 -23.73 -17.64
C GLU A 60 8.12 -24.41 -16.66
N GLY A 61 7.78 -25.63 -16.24
CA GLY A 61 8.73 -26.54 -15.61
C GLY A 61 8.59 -26.71 -14.10
N VAL A 62 7.54 -27.41 -13.67
CA VAL A 62 7.71 -28.41 -12.60
C VAL A 62 7.04 -29.69 -13.09
N ALA A 63 7.75 -30.42 -13.94
CA ALA A 63 7.42 -31.80 -14.27
C ALA A 63 7.92 -32.71 -13.14
N ASP A 64 7.15 -33.77 -12.92
CA ASP A 64 7.48 -34.97 -12.16
C ASP A 64 7.63 -34.86 -10.63
N ALA A 65 6.47 -34.88 -9.96
CA ALA A 65 6.31 -35.71 -8.78
C ALA A 65 5.03 -36.55 -8.94
N GLN A 66 5.25 -37.76 -9.44
CA GLN A 66 4.35 -38.91 -9.51
C GLN A 66 3.24 -38.90 -8.45
N ALA A 67 1.99 -38.81 -8.89
CA ALA A 67 0.84 -39.19 -8.08
C ALA A 67 0.08 -40.28 -8.84
N SER A 68 0.58 -41.51 -8.72
CA SER A 68 -0.13 -42.70 -9.15
C SER A 68 -1.43 -42.84 -8.40
N LEU A 69 -2.48 -43.14 -9.16
CA LEU A 69 -3.76 -43.65 -8.71
C LEU A 69 -3.57 -44.88 -7.79
N MET A 70 -4.24 -44.91 -6.62
CA MET A 70 -5.00 -46.06 -6.13
C MET A 70 -5.70 -45.74 -4.80
N MET A 71 -6.92 -46.26 -4.67
CA MET A 71 -7.88 -46.07 -3.58
C MET A 71 -7.78 -47.24 -2.56
N PRO A 72 -8.66 -47.33 -1.54
CA PRO A 72 -8.34 -47.32 -0.11
C PRO A 72 -8.04 -48.70 0.50
N GLY A 73 -7.31 -48.73 1.62
CA GLY A 73 -7.06 -49.95 2.39
C GLY A 73 -6.57 -49.66 3.80
N THR A 74 -7.27 -50.24 4.76
CA THR A 74 -7.02 -50.28 6.20
C THR A 74 -5.60 -50.72 6.59
N ALA A 75 -4.99 -50.08 7.59
CA ALA A 75 -4.56 -50.71 8.85
C ALA A 75 -3.57 -49.85 9.65
N SER A 76 -3.79 -49.90 10.95
CA SER A 76 -2.99 -49.46 12.09
C SER A 76 -1.48 -49.57 11.93
N GLY A 77 -0.76 -48.53 12.37
CA GLY A 77 0.68 -48.59 12.56
C GLY A 77 1.23 -47.22 12.89
N GLY A 78 1.55 -46.99 14.17
CA GLY A 78 2.19 -45.76 14.62
C GLY A 78 3.45 -45.51 13.80
N MET A 79 3.49 -44.37 13.13
CA MET A 79 4.72 -43.77 12.63
C MET A 79 4.82 -42.35 13.19
N ALA A 80 5.92 -42.16 13.90
CA ALA A 80 6.36 -40.91 14.47
C ALA A 80 6.28 -39.77 13.44
N MET A 81 5.60 -38.68 13.81
CA MET A 81 5.73 -37.42 13.09
C MET A 81 7.07 -36.79 13.46
N SER A 82 8.12 -37.28 12.84
CA SER A 82 9.40 -36.59 12.76
C SER A 82 9.22 -35.35 11.88
N GLY A 83 9.33 -34.15 12.49
CA GLY A 83 9.68 -32.86 11.87
C GLY A 83 8.97 -32.48 10.56
N GLY A 84 7.85 -31.74 10.63
CA GLY A 84 7.12 -31.29 9.45
C GLY A 84 7.30 -29.79 9.15
N PHE A 85 7.98 -29.47 8.06
CA PHE A 85 7.88 -28.21 7.29
C PHE A 85 6.45 -28.03 6.72
N GLY A 86 5.44 -27.94 7.58
CA GLY A 86 4.03 -28.08 7.18
C GLY A 86 3.19 -26.79 7.24
N GLY A 87 3.69 -25.72 7.86
CA GLY A 87 2.94 -24.48 8.06
C GLY A 87 3.09 -23.50 6.89
N ASP A 88 4.32 -23.25 6.45
CA ASP A 88 4.70 -22.26 5.43
C ASP A 88 4.07 -22.53 4.06
N SER A 89 4.05 -23.81 3.65
CA SER A 89 3.46 -24.25 2.38
C SER A 89 1.95 -24.07 2.37
N SER A 90 1.29 -24.24 3.53
CA SER A 90 -0.16 -24.03 3.66
C SER A 90 -0.54 -22.55 3.53
N VAL A 91 0.24 -21.64 4.13
CA VAL A 91 0.02 -20.18 4.05
C VAL A 91 0.14 -19.69 2.61
N VAL A 92 1.16 -20.17 1.89
CA VAL A 92 1.35 -19.82 0.47
C VAL A 92 0.19 -20.34 -0.38
N ALA A 93 -0.21 -21.61 -0.21
CA ALA A 93 -1.31 -22.20 -0.94
C ALA A 93 -2.64 -21.47 -0.68
N ALA A 94 -2.94 -21.18 0.59
CA ALA A 94 -4.13 -20.45 1.00
C ALA A 94 -4.14 -19.00 0.50
N ALA A 95 -3.00 -18.32 0.47
CA ALA A 95 -2.91 -17.00 -0.14
C ALA A 95 -3.12 -17.06 -1.66
N ARG A 96 -2.52 -18.08 -2.31
CA ARG A 96 -2.57 -18.26 -3.77
C ARG A 96 -3.98 -18.53 -4.28
N SER A 97 -4.83 -19.20 -3.49
CA SER A 97 -6.22 -19.46 -3.87
C SER A 97 -7.07 -18.20 -4.11
N TYR A 98 -6.59 -17.03 -3.68
CA TYR A 98 -7.28 -15.74 -3.93
C TYR A 98 -6.70 -14.95 -5.09
N VAL A 99 -5.58 -15.38 -5.67
CA VAL A 99 -4.91 -14.63 -6.75
C VAL A 99 -5.86 -14.43 -7.93
N GLY A 100 -5.88 -13.22 -8.46
CA GLY A 100 -6.82 -12.83 -9.53
C GLY A 100 -8.19 -12.36 -9.01
N GLY A 101 -8.54 -12.71 -7.77
CA GLY A 101 -9.73 -12.27 -7.09
C GLY A 101 -9.72 -10.79 -6.66
N GLY A 102 -10.88 -10.33 -6.20
CA GLY A 102 -11.08 -8.98 -5.66
C GLY A 102 -10.62 -8.86 -4.21
N ASN A 103 -11.40 -8.15 -3.41
CA ASN A 103 -11.11 -7.97 -1.99
C ASN A 103 -11.95 -8.93 -1.14
N PRO A 104 -11.36 -10.02 -0.62
CA PRO A 104 -12.10 -10.97 0.21
C PRO A 104 -12.41 -10.44 1.62
N THR A 105 -11.84 -9.30 2.00
CA THR A 105 -11.92 -8.79 3.38
C THR A 105 -13.10 -7.86 3.63
N GLY A 106 -13.78 -7.39 2.58
CA GLY A 106 -14.84 -6.37 2.66
C GLY A 106 -14.36 -4.95 3.02
N ARG A 107 -13.06 -4.72 3.26
CA ARG A 107 -12.54 -3.43 3.73
C ARG A 107 -12.16 -2.48 2.60
N ARG A 108 -12.50 -1.19 2.71
CA ARG A 108 -12.15 -0.18 1.69
C ARG A 108 -10.66 0.16 1.62
N SER A 109 -9.94 0.04 2.74
CA SER A 109 -8.52 0.41 2.86
C SER A 109 -7.79 -0.52 3.83
N LEU A 110 -6.45 -0.42 3.85
CA LEU A 110 -5.55 -1.16 4.76
C LEU A 110 -5.71 -2.69 4.76
N TRP A 111 -6.27 -3.25 3.68
CA TRP A 111 -6.64 -4.65 3.68
C TRP A 111 -5.53 -5.63 3.27
N CYS A 112 -4.31 -5.14 3.00
CA CYS A 112 -3.16 -6.03 2.82
C CYS A 112 -2.86 -6.84 4.09
N ALA A 113 -2.86 -6.18 5.24
CA ALA A 113 -2.66 -6.84 6.54
C ALA A 113 -3.89 -7.63 6.99
N ARG A 114 -5.11 -7.11 6.74
CA ARG A 114 -6.35 -7.88 6.98
C ARG A 114 -6.35 -9.18 6.20
N PHE A 115 -5.97 -9.14 4.92
CA PHE A 115 -5.85 -10.32 4.08
C PHE A 115 -4.83 -11.31 4.67
N MET A 116 -3.66 -10.84 5.09
CA MET A 116 -2.67 -11.70 5.73
C MET A 116 -3.17 -12.34 7.01
N ASN A 117 -3.85 -11.59 7.89
CA ASN A 117 -4.49 -12.17 9.09
C ASN A 117 -5.51 -13.24 8.71
N MET A 118 -6.37 -12.99 7.72
CA MET A 118 -7.35 -13.96 7.24
C MET A 118 -6.69 -15.23 6.69
N VAL A 119 -5.59 -15.12 5.94
CA VAL A 119 -4.84 -16.27 5.42
C VAL A 119 -4.26 -17.08 6.58
N LEU A 120 -3.61 -16.43 7.54
CA LEU A 120 -3.02 -17.07 8.72
C LEU A 120 -4.09 -17.80 9.56
N GLU A 121 -5.22 -17.14 9.83
CA GLU A 121 -6.34 -17.73 10.57
C GLU A 121 -6.88 -18.99 9.88
N ARG A 122 -6.97 -18.97 8.54
CA ARG A 122 -7.44 -20.13 7.75
C ARG A 122 -6.48 -21.31 7.78
N THR A 123 -5.19 -21.06 7.96
CA THR A 123 -4.17 -22.10 8.04
C THR A 123 -3.82 -22.48 9.47
N GLY A 124 -4.61 -22.04 10.45
CA GLY A 124 -4.46 -22.41 11.85
C GLY A 124 -3.46 -21.56 12.64
N HIS A 125 -2.86 -20.54 12.02
CA HIS A 125 -2.01 -19.59 12.72
C HIS A 125 -2.83 -18.44 13.31
N ARG A 126 -2.38 -17.94 14.46
CA ARG A 126 -2.92 -16.68 15.00
C ARG A 126 -2.39 -15.53 14.17
N GLY A 127 -3.23 -14.60 13.72
CA GLY A 127 -2.77 -13.36 13.11
C GLY A 127 -2.19 -12.37 14.13
N THR A 128 -1.74 -11.21 13.66
CA THR A 128 -1.33 -10.09 14.53
C THR A 128 -2.51 -9.34 15.14
N GLY A 129 -3.74 -9.58 14.66
CA GLY A 129 -4.95 -8.86 15.05
C GLY A 129 -4.99 -7.41 14.56
N SER A 130 -4.01 -6.97 13.76
CA SER A 130 -3.85 -5.59 13.32
C SER A 130 -3.86 -5.46 11.81
N ASP A 131 -4.50 -4.41 11.28
CA ASP A 131 -4.45 -4.06 9.85
C ASP A 131 -3.21 -3.24 9.47
N MET A 132 -2.27 -3.08 10.39
CA MET A 132 -1.01 -2.42 10.13
C MET A 132 0.02 -3.42 9.63
N ALA A 133 0.54 -3.23 8.42
CA ALA A 133 1.59 -4.08 7.86
C ALA A 133 2.83 -4.21 8.77
N ARG A 134 3.20 -3.13 9.48
CA ARG A 134 4.32 -3.14 10.45
C ARG A 134 4.16 -4.13 11.60
N SER A 135 2.93 -4.53 11.94
CA SER A 135 2.69 -5.52 13.00
C SER A 135 3.33 -6.88 12.68
N PHE A 136 3.44 -7.21 11.39
CA PHE A 136 4.05 -8.47 10.95
C PHE A 136 5.57 -8.49 11.11
N ALA A 137 6.24 -7.36 11.34
CA ALA A 137 7.70 -7.31 11.49
C ALA A 137 8.18 -7.97 12.80
N SER A 138 7.29 -8.11 13.78
CA SER A 138 7.53 -8.74 15.09
C SER A 138 6.62 -9.95 15.33
N TYR A 139 6.02 -10.50 14.28
CA TYR A 139 5.00 -11.54 14.39
C TYR A 139 5.55 -12.93 14.76
N GLY A 140 6.72 -13.27 14.24
CA GLY A 140 7.35 -14.57 14.42
C GLY A 140 8.86 -14.47 14.25
N GLN A 141 9.50 -15.56 13.84
CA GLN A 141 10.95 -15.60 13.72
C GLN A 141 11.44 -14.78 12.52
N ARG A 142 12.34 -13.82 12.77
CA ARG A 142 12.98 -13.06 11.68
C ARG A 142 13.97 -13.94 10.93
N VAL A 143 13.93 -13.85 9.60
CA VAL A 143 14.87 -14.52 8.71
C VAL A 143 15.66 -13.50 7.88
N SER A 144 16.86 -13.88 7.46
CA SER A 144 17.83 -12.98 6.81
C SER A 144 17.50 -12.66 5.35
N GLY A 145 16.60 -13.42 4.72
CA GLY A 145 16.31 -13.29 3.29
C GLY A 145 14.94 -13.84 2.90
N PRO A 146 14.59 -13.72 1.61
CA PRO A 146 13.33 -14.22 1.09
C PRO A 146 13.33 -15.75 1.12
N GLN A 147 12.39 -16.33 1.86
CA GLN A 147 12.14 -17.77 1.94
C GLN A 147 10.66 -18.01 1.67
N VAL A 148 10.32 -19.10 0.99
CA VAL A 148 8.91 -19.46 0.73
C VAL A 148 8.17 -19.60 2.06
N GLY A 149 6.99 -18.99 2.14
CA GLY A 149 6.16 -18.90 3.35
C GLY A 149 6.57 -17.80 4.35
N ALA A 150 7.72 -17.16 4.17
CA ALA A 150 8.06 -15.99 4.97
C ALA A 150 7.10 -14.83 4.64
N ILE A 151 6.69 -14.11 5.67
CA ILE A 151 5.93 -12.87 5.53
C ILE A 151 6.91 -11.75 5.19
N ALA A 152 6.79 -11.20 3.98
CA ALA A 152 7.55 -10.04 3.53
C ALA A 152 6.85 -8.75 3.99
N VAL A 153 7.50 -7.99 4.86
CA VAL A 153 7.03 -6.69 5.31
C VAL A 153 7.76 -5.58 4.56
N MET A 154 6.97 -4.77 3.87
CA MET A 154 7.45 -3.80 2.89
C MET A 154 7.13 -2.36 3.30
N SER A 155 8.00 -1.44 2.92
CA SER A 155 7.73 0.00 3.01
C SER A 155 7.01 0.51 1.75
N ARG A 156 6.14 1.52 1.92
CA ARG A 156 5.54 2.28 0.82
C ARG A 156 5.33 3.73 1.22
N ARG A 157 5.25 4.64 0.25
CA ARG A 157 4.84 6.01 0.52
C ARG A 157 3.39 5.99 1.06
N GLY A 158 3.18 6.53 2.26
CA GLY A 158 1.86 6.51 2.92
C GLY A 158 1.54 5.23 3.70
N GLY A 159 2.52 4.39 4.04
CA GLY A 159 2.35 3.31 5.01
C GLY A 159 3.23 2.08 4.78
N GLY A 160 2.78 0.92 5.23
CA GLY A 160 3.44 -0.36 4.95
C GLY A 160 2.61 -1.24 4.03
N HIS A 161 3.26 -2.24 3.42
CA HIS A 161 2.62 -3.32 2.68
C HIS A 161 3.10 -4.66 3.23
N VAL A 162 2.30 -5.71 3.06
CA VAL A 162 2.64 -7.04 3.57
C VAL A 162 2.07 -8.11 2.64
N GLY A 163 2.78 -9.22 2.54
CA GLY A 163 2.37 -10.42 1.80
C GLY A 163 3.22 -11.61 2.19
N VAL A 164 2.85 -12.79 1.71
CA VAL A 164 3.65 -14.01 1.88
C VAL A 164 4.54 -14.22 0.65
N VAL A 165 5.79 -14.60 0.88
CA VAL A 165 6.74 -14.96 -0.17
C VAL A 165 6.34 -16.34 -0.71
N SER A 166 6.13 -16.43 -2.01
CA SER A 166 5.75 -17.65 -2.70
C SER A 166 6.87 -18.24 -3.56
N GLY A 167 7.95 -17.48 -3.75
CA GLY A 167 9.13 -17.88 -4.51
C GLY A 167 10.17 -16.76 -4.53
N VAL A 168 11.27 -17.00 -5.23
CA VAL A 168 12.34 -16.02 -5.47
C VAL A 168 12.68 -16.07 -6.95
N ASP A 169 12.76 -14.91 -7.62
CA ASP A 169 13.14 -14.84 -9.03
C ASP A 169 14.66 -15.08 -9.23
N ALA A 170 15.08 -15.19 -10.49
CA ALA A 170 16.49 -15.42 -10.83
C ALA A 170 17.43 -14.28 -10.37
N GLN A 171 16.89 -13.09 -10.14
CA GLN A 171 17.61 -11.92 -9.65
C GLN A 171 17.59 -11.82 -8.12
N GLY A 172 17.04 -12.82 -7.43
CA GLY A 172 16.96 -12.87 -5.98
C GLY A 172 15.84 -12.03 -5.37
N ASN A 173 14.92 -11.48 -6.17
CA ASN A 173 13.77 -10.74 -5.65
C ASN A 173 12.69 -11.71 -5.16
N PRO A 174 12.06 -11.44 -3.99
CA PRO A 174 10.91 -12.22 -3.56
C PRO A 174 9.73 -12.07 -4.55
N ILE A 175 9.13 -13.19 -4.90
CA ILE A 175 7.78 -13.24 -5.47
C ILE A 175 6.82 -13.28 -4.29
N VAL A 176 5.90 -12.31 -4.22
CA VAL A 176 5.03 -12.09 -3.06
C VAL A 176 3.57 -12.16 -3.47
N ILE A 177 2.78 -12.95 -2.74
CA ILE A 177 1.32 -12.93 -2.80
C ILE A 177 0.82 -11.93 -1.76
N SER A 178 0.10 -10.90 -2.21
CA SER A 178 -0.42 -9.86 -1.32
C SER A 178 -1.79 -9.36 -1.74
N GLY A 179 -2.62 -9.04 -0.74
CA GLY A 179 -3.87 -8.32 -0.92
C GLY A 179 -3.62 -6.82 -1.10
N ASN A 180 -4.61 -6.13 -1.66
CA ASN A 180 -4.56 -4.70 -1.98
C ASN A 180 -3.42 -4.29 -2.92
N TYR A 181 -2.94 -5.20 -3.75
CA TYR A 181 -2.06 -4.86 -4.84
C TYR A 181 -2.92 -4.48 -6.05
N GLY A 182 -3.05 -3.18 -6.33
CA GLY A 182 -3.92 -2.70 -7.41
C GLY A 182 -5.39 -3.06 -7.19
N HIS A 183 -5.87 -2.94 -5.95
CA HIS A 183 -7.24 -3.29 -5.53
C HIS A 183 -7.63 -4.78 -5.69
N ARG A 184 -6.64 -5.67 -5.79
CA ARG A 184 -6.83 -7.12 -5.93
C ARG A 184 -5.81 -7.90 -5.12
N VAL A 185 -5.99 -9.22 -5.04
CA VAL A 185 -4.93 -10.14 -4.61
C VAL A 185 -4.07 -10.51 -5.83
N ARG A 186 -2.76 -10.30 -5.72
CA ARG A 186 -1.82 -10.58 -6.82
C ARG A 186 -0.55 -11.23 -6.29
N GLU A 187 0.02 -12.06 -7.15
CA GLU A 187 1.35 -12.63 -7.02
C GLU A 187 2.31 -11.85 -7.94
N ALA A 188 3.36 -11.25 -7.40
CA ALA A 188 4.29 -10.45 -8.18
C ALA A 188 5.67 -10.38 -7.53
N ALA A 189 6.72 -10.27 -8.36
CA ALA A 189 8.07 -9.97 -7.89
C ALA A 189 8.14 -8.56 -7.29
N VAL A 190 8.82 -8.44 -6.16
CA VAL A 190 9.04 -7.18 -5.45
C VAL A 190 10.52 -6.98 -5.22
N SER A 191 11.05 -5.78 -5.55
CA SER A 191 12.44 -5.44 -5.28
C SER A 191 12.82 -5.66 -3.81
N ARG A 192 13.92 -6.37 -3.56
CA ARG A 192 14.43 -6.67 -2.20
C ARG A 192 14.55 -5.42 -1.33
N GLY A 193 14.98 -4.29 -1.90
CA GLY A 193 15.16 -3.03 -1.16
C GLY A 193 13.87 -2.42 -0.58
N ARG A 194 12.69 -2.92 -1.00
CA ARG A 194 11.41 -2.51 -0.41
C ARG A 194 11.05 -3.31 0.84
N VAL A 195 11.62 -4.50 1.00
CA VAL A 195 11.36 -5.39 2.13
C VAL A 195 12.35 -5.07 3.23
N TYR A 196 11.85 -4.75 4.42
CA TYR A 196 12.69 -4.46 5.59
C TYR A 196 12.59 -5.55 6.67
N ALA A 197 11.68 -6.52 6.49
CA ALA A 197 11.60 -7.69 7.35
C ALA A 197 11.06 -8.89 6.56
N TYR A 198 11.69 -10.04 6.75
CA TYR A 198 11.12 -11.35 6.45
C TYR A 198 10.86 -12.06 7.77
N VAL A 199 9.66 -12.59 7.95
CA VAL A 199 9.21 -13.18 9.21
C VAL A 199 8.51 -14.50 8.95
N MET A 200 9.03 -15.59 9.51
CA MET A 200 8.36 -16.89 9.46
C MET A 200 7.20 -16.93 10.46
N PRO A 201 6.01 -17.41 10.06
CA PRO A 201 4.93 -17.73 10.99
C PRO A 201 5.35 -18.82 11.97
N ASN A 202 4.90 -18.72 13.23
CA ASN A 202 5.05 -19.76 14.25
C ASN A 202 3.74 -20.54 14.46
#